data_AF-A0A176U873-F1
#
_entry.id   AF-A0A176U873-F1
#
_cell.length_a   1.000
_cell.length_b   1.000
_cell.length_c   1.000
_cell.angle_alpha   90.00
_cell.angle_beta   90.00
_cell.angle_gamma   90.00
#
_symmetry.space_group_name_H-M   'P 1'
#
loop_
_entity.id
_entity.type
_entity.pdbx_description
1 polymer ?
#
loop_
_entity_poly.entity_id
_entity_poly.type
_entity_poly.pdbx_seq_one_letter_code
_entity_poly.pdbx_strand_id
1 'polypeptide(L)'
;MNVDFADEEMIAYRESLIEKKKEQPFWKKKCLSVNETAAYTGIGRGKIRELMKRKDCNFMTTDGYQVYVIIDKFVEFLNSRNEI
;
A
#
# COMPACT_ATOMS: atom_id res chain seq x y z
N MET A 1 23.33 27.69 0.57
CA MET A 1 21.97 27.86 0.00
C MET A 1 21.12 28.34 1.15
N ASN A 2 20.62 29.57 1.08
CA ASN A 2 19.74 30.10 2.12
C ASN A 2 18.41 29.39 1.95
N VAL A 3 18.11 28.48 2.86
CA VAL A 3 16.80 27.85 2.96
C VAL A 3 15.95 28.92 3.63
N ASP A 4 15.03 29.53 2.89
CA ASP A 4 14.20 30.61 3.42
C ASP A 4 13.32 30.04 4.55
N PHE A 5 12.98 30.84 5.56
CA PHE A 5 12.24 30.40 6.76
C PHE A 5 10.92 29.65 6.45
N ALA A 6 10.33 29.90 5.28
CA ALA A 6 9.14 29.21 4.77
C ALA A 6 9.41 27.74 4.37
N ASP A 7 10.63 27.40 3.97
CA ASP A 7 11.04 26.04 3.64
C ASP A 7 11.17 25.18 4.90
N GLU A 8 11.65 25.74 6.03
CA GLU A 8 11.76 25.02 7.31
C GLU A 8 10.38 24.63 7.88
N GLU A 9 9.43 25.56 7.91
CA GLU A 9 8.06 25.26 8.35
C GLU A 9 7.36 24.25 7.44
N MET A 10 7.59 24.35 6.12
CA MET A 10 7.04 23.39 5.14
C MET A 10 7.67 22.01 5.24
N ILE A 11 8.96 21.91 5.56
CA ILE A 11 9.65 20.64 5.84
C ILE A 11 9.06 20.03 7.12
N ALA A 12 8.96 20.79 8.21
CA ALA A 12 8.40 20.32 9.47
C ALA A 12 6.94 19.84 9.30
N TYR A 13 6.13 20.56 8.52
CA TYR A 13 4.76 20.15 8.21
C TYR A 13 4.74 18.83 7.43
N ARG A 14 5.57 18.67 6.40
CA ARG A 14 5.69 17.41 5.64
C ARG A 14 6.12 16.25 6.53
N GLU A 15 7.12 16.45 7.38
CA GLU A 15 7.58 15.44 8.33
C GLU A 15 6.47 15.03 9.30
N SER A 16 5.72 15.99 9.84
CA SER A 16 4.58 15.70 10.71
C SER A 16 3.49 14.85 10.03
N LEU A 17 3.25 15.06 8.73
CA LEU A 17 2.30 14.28 7.94
C LEU A 17 2.82 12.85 7.67
N ILE A 18 4.13 12.70 7.46
CA ILE A 18 4.78 11.40 7.28
C ILE A 18 4.72 10.60 8.59
N GLU A 19 5.00 11.24 9.72
CA GLU A 19 5.00 10.59 11.03
C GLU A 19 3.59 10.08 11.39
N LYS A 20 2.56 10.91 11.20
CA LYS A 20 1.15 10.51 11.36
C LYS A 20 0.76 9.32 10.47
N LYS A 21 1.33 9.22 9.26
CA LYS A 21 1.11 8.07 8.37
C LYS A 21 1.82 6.81 8.84
N LYS A 22 3.00 6.93 9.49
CA LYS A 22 3.73 5.78 10.03
C LYS A 22 3.05 5.19 11.26
N GLU A 23 2.46 6.02 12.11
CA GLU A 23 1.70 5.58 13.28
C GLU A 23 0.41 4.83 12.92
N GLN A 24 -0.08 5.00 11.68
CA GLN A 24 -1.28 4.34 11.23
C GLN A 24 -1.05 2.82 11.10
N PRO A 25 -1.87 1.99 11.77
CA PRO A 25 -1.80 0.55 11.59
C PRO A 25 -2.01 0.14 10.13
N PHE A 26 -1.34 -0.91 9.70
CA PHE A 26 -1.33 -1.29 8.28
C PHE A 26 -2.74 -1.53 7.74
N TRP A 27 -3.63 -2.19 8.49
CA TRP A 27 -5.00 -2.49 8.06
C TRP A 27 -5.89 -1.27 7.78
N LYS A 28 -5.48 -0.05 8.18
CA LYS A 28 -6.18 1.19 7.83
C LYS A 28 -5.63 1.86 6.56
N LYS A 29 -4.52 1.36 5.99
CA LYS A 29 -3.93 1.85 4.75
C LYS A 29 -4.73 1.33 3.55
N LYS A 30 -4.85 2.14 2.50
CA LYS A 30 -5.50 1.75 1.23
C LYS A 30 -4.66 0.77 0.40
N CYS A 31 -3.33 0.92 0.47
CA CYS A 31 -2.36 0.12 -0.24
C CYS A 31 -1.46 -0.59 0.77
N LEU A 32 -1.31 -1.91 0.62
CA LEU A 32 -0.50 -2.75 1.48
C LEU A 32 0.63 -3.39 0.70
N SER A 33 1.77 -3.58 1.36
CA SER A 33 2.81 -4.45 0.84
C SER A 33 2.31 -5.90 0.76
N VAL A 34 2.94 -6.73 -0.06
CA VAL A 34 2.60 -8.17 -0.16
C VAL A 34 2.61 -8.88 1.21
N ASN A 35 3.49 -8.46 2.12
CA ASN A 35 3.55 -9.01 3.48
C ASN A 35 2.34 -8.59 4.32
N GLU A 36 1.98 -7.31 4.28
CA GLU A 36 0.79 -6.78 4.97
C GLU A 36 -0.49 -7.37 4.38
N THR A 37 -0.59 -7.55 3.05
CA THR A 37 -1.73 -8.22 2.39
C THR A 37 -1.87 -9.67 2.81
N ALA A 38 -0.76 -10.41 2.94
CA ALA A 38 -0.78 -11.78 3.43
C ALA A 38 -1.29 -11.84 4.88
N ALA A 39 -0.86 -10.90 5.73
CA ALA A 39 -1.36 -10.78 7.10
C ALA A 39 -2.85 -10.36 7.15
N TYR A 40 -3.30 -9.52 6.22
CA TYR A 40 -4.67 -9.02 6.16
C TYR A 40 -5.67 -10.08 5.65
N THR A 41 -5.31 -10.83 4.61
CA THR A 41 -6.21 -11.79 3.94
C THR A 41 -5.99 -13.24 4.36
N GLY A 42 -4.87 -13.55 5.03
CA GLY A 42 -4.45 -14.92 5.29
C GLY A 42 -3.90 -15.68 4.06
N ILE A 43 -3.88 -15.04 2.88
CA ILE A 43 -3.40 -15.66 1.64
C ILE A 43 -1.86 -15.68 1.64
N GLY A 44 -1.29 -16.83 1.24
CA GLY A 44 0.15 -16.98 1.12
C GLY A 44 0.79 -15.99 0.16
N ARG A 45 1.95 -15.42 0.54
CA ARG A 45 2.71 -14.42 -0.24
C ARG A 45 3.01 -14.89 -1.67
N GLY A 46 3.31 -16.18 -1.85
CA GLY A 46 3.56 -16.78 -3.17
C GLY A 46 2.32 -16.69 -4.07
N LYS A 47 1.15 -17.00 -3.52
CA LYS A 47 -0.12 -16.91 -4.24
C LYS A 47 -0.46 -15.46 -4.62
N ILE A 48 -0.27 -14.52 -3.69
CA ILE A 48 -0.47 -13.08 -3.98
C ILE A 48 0.44 -12.64 -5.14
N ARG A 49 1.73 -13.00 -5.10
CA ARG A 49 2.68 -12.69 -6.19
C ARG A 49 2.30 -13.35 -7.51
N GLU A 50 1.75 -14.56 -7.50
CA GLU A 50 1.24 -15.24 -8.68
C GLU A 50 0.05 -14.49 -9.28
N LEU A 51 -0.91 -14.09 -8.44
CA LEU A 51 -2.09 -13.32 -8.85
C LEU A 51 -1.71 -11.96 -9.44
N MET A 52 -0.68 -11.31 -8.90
CA MET A 52 -0.16 -10.03 -9.40
C MET A 52 0.51 -10.13 -10.78
N LYS A 53 1.02 -11.31 -11.18
CA LYS A 53 1.67 -11.50 -12.49
C LYS A 53 0.68 -11.63 -13.64
N ARG A 54 -0.62 -11.72 -13.36
CA ARG A 54 -1.63 -11.87 -14.39
C ARG A 54 -1.77 -10.58 -15.22
N LYS A 55 -2.05 -10.74 -16.51
CA LYS A 55 -2.20 -9.63 -17.46
C LYS A 55 -3.39 -8.71 -17.13
N ASP A 56 -4.38 -9.21 -16.38
CA ASP A 56 -5.59 -8.51 -15.95
C ASP A 56 -5.52 -8.00 -14.50
N CYS A 57 -4.32 -7.85 -13.92
CA CYS A 57 -4.18 -7.41 -12.53
C CYS A 57 -4.55 -5.92 -12.37
N ASN A 58 -5.71 -5.66 -11.76
CA ASN A 58 -6.23 -4.31 -11.51
C ASN A 58 -6.06 -3.85 -10.04
N PHE A 59 -5.60 -4.73 -9.15
CA PHE A 59 -5.42 -4.52 -7.71
C PHE A 59 -3.96 -4.29 -7.31
N MET A 60 -3.06 -4.05 -8.26
CA MET A 60 -1.64 -3.80 -8.01
C MET A 60 -1.26 -2.36 -8.38
N THR A 61 -0.39 -1.76 -7.58
CA THR A 61 0.23 -0.46 -7.87
C THR A 61 1.70 -0.47 -7.47
N THR A 62 2.48 0.47 -7.98
CA THR A 62 3.91 0.63 -7.63
C THR A 62 4.27 2.10 -7.48
N ASP A 63 5.21 2.38 -6.58
CA ASP A 63 5.84 3.70 -6.45
C ASP A 63 7.15 3.81 -7.26
N GLY A 64 7.48 2.79 -8.07
CA GLY A 64 8.72 2.66 -8.83
C GLY A 64 9.80 1.83 -8.13
N TYR A 65 9.75 1.69 -6.80
CA TYR A 65 10.71 0.91 -6.00
C TYR A 65 10.09 -0.37 -5.44
N GLN A 66 8.86 -0.26 -4.94
CA GLN A 66 8.11 -1.32 -4.31
C GLN A 66 6.75 -1.48 -4.98
N VAL A 67 6.24 -2.70 -4.91
CA VAL A 67 4.90 -3.05 -5.38
C VAL A 67 3.97 -3.23 -4.19
N TYR A 68 2.78 -2.64 -4.33
CA TYR A 68 1.72 -2.65 -3.35
C TYR A 68 0.43 -3.25 -3.95
N VAL A 69 -0.42 -3.74 -3.06
CA VAL A 69 -1.75 -4.25 -3.35
C VAL A 69 -2.77 -3.23 -2.87
N ILE A 70 -3.67 -2.84 -3.77
CA ILE A 70 -4.83 -1.99 -3.47
C ILE A 70 -5.88 -2.90 -2.83
N ILE A 71 -6.11 -2.73 -1.52
CA ILE A 71 -6.89 -3.71 -0.75
C ILE A 71 -8.34 -3.80 -1.16
N ASP A 72 -9.00 -2.66 -1.40
CA ASP A 72 -10.42 -2.64 -1.80
C ASP A 72 -10.64 -3.46 -3.08
N LYS A 73 -9.78 -3.27 -4.09
CA LYS A 73 -9.83 -4.02 -5.35
C LYS A 73 -9.43 -5.48 -5.20
N PHE A 74 -8.49 -5.78 -4.30
CA PHE A 74 -8.08 -7.16 -4.06
C PHE A 74 -9.19 -7.95 -3.38
N VAL A 75 -9.88 -7.36 -2.40
CA VAL A 75 -11.05 -7.96 -1.75
C VAL A 75 -12.19 -8.15 -2.75
N GLU A 76 -12.48 -7.15 -3.59
CA GLU A 76 -13.46 -7.26 -4.67
C GLU A 76 -13.12 -8.40 -5.65
N PHE A 77 -11.84 -8.54 -6.00
CA PHE A 77 -11.35 -9.65 -6.82
C PHE A 77 -11.55 -11.01 -6.15
N LEU A 78 -11.30 -11.14 -4.85
CA LEU A 78 -11.51 -12.40 -4.10
C LEU A 78 -13.00 -12.75 -4.02
N ASN A 79 -13.85 -11.77 -3.71
CA ASN A 79 -15.31 -11.95 -3.64
C ASN A 79 -15.90 -12.35 -4.99
N SER A 80 -15.39 -11.79 -6.09
CA SER A 80 -15.85 -12.12 -7.44
C SER A 80 -15.53 -13.56 -7.87
N ARG A 81 -14.61 -14.24 -7.19
CA ARG A 81 -14.17 -15.59 -7.54
C ARG A 81 -14.78 -16.71 -6.69
N ASN A 82 -15.58 -16.41 -5.68
CA ASN A 82 -16.07 -17.41 -4.70
C ASN A 82 -14.93 -18.30 -4.17
N GLU A 83 -13.86 -17.68 -3.65
CA GLU A 83 -12.87 -18.35 -2.77
C GLU A 83 -13.04 -17.92 -1.30
N ILE A 84 -14.23 -17.42 -0.92
CA ILE A 84 -14.68 -17.21 0.47
C ILE A 84 -16.10 -17.73 0.60
#